data_AF-A0A5M9MI72-F1
#
_entry.id   AF-A0A5M9MI72-F1
#
_cell.length_a   1.000
_cell.length_b   1.000
_cell.length_c   1.000
_cell.angle_alpha   90.00
_cell.angle_beta   90.00
_cell.angle_gamma   90.00
#
_symmetry.space_group_name_H-M   'P 1'
#
loop_
_entity.id
_entity.type
_entity.pdbx_description
1 polymer ?
#
loop_
_entity_poly.entity_id
_entity_poly.type
_entity_poly.pdbx_seq_one_letter_code
_entity_poly.pdbx_strand_id
1 'polypeptide(L)'
;MSGLDSSKFVARVLALQIFTNSGDRHLVLNFSFASREAREEWKRLIEQSAGRCVLAYLEVDLAEIRRRVRARNAQSEKDADSAFNLMEEVLERFIGGFDFSTDVIRKPSIRNPP
;
A
#
# COMPACT_ATOMS: atom_id res chain seq x y z
N MET A 1 6.99 9.93 20.95
CA MET A 1 6.29 10.84 20.01
C MET A 1 7.35 11.55 19.18
N SER A 2 7.77 10.94 18.07
CA SER A 2 8.68 11.56 17.09
C SER A 2 7.84 12.30 16.06
N GLY A 3 8.24 13.55 15.77
CA GLY A 3 7.45 14.54 15.05
C GLY A 3 7.06 14.08 13.65
N LEU A 4 5.76 13.95 13.43
CA LEU A 4 5.19 14.01 12.11
C LEU A 4 5.13 15.49 11.71
N ASP A 5 5.61 15.82 10.52
CA ASP A 5 5.40 17.13 9.92
C ASP A 5 3.89 17.36 9.79
N SER A 6 3.33 18.18 10.68
CA SER A 6 1.89 18.46 10.78
C SER A 6 1.27 18.86 9.44
N SER A 7 2.08 19.41 8.52
CA SER A 7 1.64 19.77 7.17
C SER A 7 1.28 18.55 6.31
N LYS A 8 2.06 17.46 6.36
CA LYS A 8 1.79 16.21 5.61
C LYS A 8 0.58 15.47 6.16
N PHE A 9 0.38 15.53 7.48
CA PHE A 9 -0.80 14.97 8.14
C PHE A 9 -2.07 15.70 7.72
N VAL A 10 -2.07 17.03 7.78
CA VAL A 10 -3.21 17.86 7.38
C VAL A 10 -3.55 17.68 5.90
N ALA A 11 -2.55 17.58 5.02
CA ALA A 11 -2.78 17.31 3.60
C ALA A 11 -3.46 15.95 3.35
N ARG A 12 -3.08 14.89 4.09
CA ARG A 12 -3.70 13.56 4.00
C ARG A 12 -5.15 13.59 4.48
N VAL A 13 -5.43 14.26 5.59
CA VAL A 13 -6.79 14.42 6.13
C VAL A 13 -7.68 15.21 5.18
N LEU A 14 -7.18 16.34 4.67
CA LEU A 14 -7.92 17.16 3.71
C LEU A 14 -8.22 16.39 2.43
N ALA A 15 -7.26 15.61 1.90
CA ALA A 15 -7.50 14.76 0.74
C ALA A 15 -8.63 13.76 1.01
N LEU A 16 -8.59 13.06 2.16
CA LEU A 16 -9.66 12.13 2.55
C LEU A 16 -11.01 12.85 2.64
N GLN A 17 -11.07 13.99 3.32
CA GLN A 17 -12.30 14.78 3.49
C GLN A 17 -12.86 15.31 2.17
N ILE A 18 -12.01 15.80 1.26
CA ILE A 18 -12.41 16.22 -0.09
C ILE A 18 -13.03 15.03 -0.84
N PHE A 19 -12.42 13.85 -0.71
CA PHE A 19 -12.93 12.68 -1.39
C PHE A 19 -14.24 12.14 -0.79
N THR A 20 -14.42 12.19 0.54
CA THR A 20 -15.63 11.70 1.22
C THR A 20 -16.80 12.67 1.19
N ASN A 21 -16.56 14.00 1.14
CA ASN A 21 -17.63 15.00 1.18
C ASN A 21 -18.38 15.18 -0.16
N SER A 22 -17.99 14.49 -1.24
CA SER A 22 -18.70 14.56 -2.52
C SER A 22 -19.62 13.35 -2.79
N GLY A 23 -20.00 12.58 -1.77
CA GLY A 23 -20.95 11.46 -1.83
C GLY A 23 -20.37 10.11 -1.36
N ASP A 24 -21.12 9.02 -1.53
CA ASP A 24 -20.66 7.65 -1.27
C ASP A 24 -19.54 7.27 -2.25
N ARG A 25 -18.29 7.55 -1.87
CA ARG A 25 -17.12 7.21 -2.66
C ARG A 25 -16.23 6.24 -1.91
N HIS A 26 -15.96 5.11 -2.54
CA HIS A 26 -14.95 4.16 -2.09
C HIS A 26 -13.57 4.62 -2.57
N LEU A 27 -12.59 4.64 -1.67
CA LEU A 27 -11.21 5.01 -1.98
C LEU A 27 -10.31 3.79 -1.94
N VAL A 28 -9.48 3.65 -2.97
CA VAL A 28 -8.40 2.66 -3.01
C VAL A 28 -7.10 3.40 -2.80
N LEU A 29 -6.48 3.20 -1.64
CA LEU A 29 -5.15 3.70 -1.36
C LEU A 29 -4.13 2.70 -1.91
N ASN A 30 -3.54 2.99 -3.07
CA ASN A 30 -2.45 2.19 -3.64
C ASN A 30 -1.12 2.56 -2.96
N PHE A 31 -0.99 2.17 -1.71
CA PHE A 31 0.22 2.35 -0.91
C PHE A 31 0.61 1.02 -0.30
N SER A 32 1.89 0.83 -0.01
CA SER A 32 2.41 -0.49 0.35
C SER A 32 2.01 -0.95 1.76
N PHE A 33 1.74 0.00 2.67
CA PHE A 33 1.34 -0.26 4.06
C PHE A 33 2.23 -1.29 4.78
N ALA A 34 3.53 -1.28 4.49
CA ALA A 34 4.50 -2.27 4.95
C ALA A 34 4.70 -2.28 6.47
N SER A 35 4.82 -1.10 7.08
CA SER A 35 5.02 -0.98 8.52
C SER A 35 3.71 -0.95 9.28
N ARG A 36 3.72 -1.48 10.50
CA ARG A 36 2.58 -1.39 11.42
C ARG A 36 2.24 0.06 11.72
N GLU A 37 3.25 0.90 11.95
CA GLU A 37 3.06 2.32 12.23
C GLU A 37 2.25 3.02 11.15
N ALA A 38 2.58 2.80 9.87
CA ALA A 38 1.83 3.38 8.76
C ALA A 38 0.38 2.90 8.73
N ARG A 39 0.13 1.61 8.98
CA ARG A 39 -1.24 1.06 9.02
C ARG A 39 -2.07 1.69 10.14
N GLU A 40 -1.52 1.79 11.34
CA GLU A 40 -2.21 2.40 12.48
C GLU A 40 -2.47 3.90 12.27
N GLU A 41 -1.52 4.61 11.67
CA GLU A 41 -1.68 6.02 11.31
C GLU A 41 -2.86 6.20 10.33
N TRP A 42 -2.86 5.45 9.23
CA TRP A 42 -3.91 5.56 8.22
C TRP A 42 -5.28 5.08 8.72
N LYS A 43 -5.32 4.01 9.52
CA LYS A 43 -6.56 3.55 10.16
C LYS A 43 -7.17 4.64 11.02
N ARG A 44 -6.37 5.29 11.87
CA ARG A 44 -6.82 6.42 12.71
C ARG A 44 -7.38 7.57 11.86
N LEU A 45 -6.72 7.92 10.76
CA LEU A 45 -7.17 9.00 9.88
C LEU A 45 -8.52 8.69 9.19
N ILE A 46 -8.70 7.46 8.75
CA ILE A 46 -9.94 7.01 8.10
C ILE A 46 -11.08 7.00 9.13
N GLU A 47 -10.84 6.46 10.32
CA GLU A 47 -11.83 6.40 11.41
C GLU A 47 -12.24 7.81 11.89
N GLN A 48 -11.30 8.76 12.01
CA GLN A 48 -11.58 10.17 12.33
C GLN A 48 -12.47 10.86 11.28
N SER A 49 -12.47 10.34 10.05
CA SER A 49 -13.32 10.85 8.96
C SER A 49 -14.63 10.07 8.84
N ALA A 50 -15.00 9.27 9.85
CA ALA A 50 -16.15 8.35 9.86
C ALA A 50 -16.12 7.31 8.71
N GLY A 51 -14.95 7.08 8.11
CA GLY A 51 -14.76 6.07 7.07
C GLY A 51 -14.59 4.67 7.66
N ARG A 52 -14.95 3.65 6.89
CA ARG A 52 -14.61 2.25 7.18
C ARG A 52 -13.39 1.85 6.35
N CYS A 53 -12.40 1.22 6.97
CA CYS A 53 -11.23 0.71 6.26
C CYS A 53 -11.34 -0.80 6.03
N VAL A 54 -10.91 -1.24 4.84
CA VAL A 54 -10.59 -2.64 4.55
C VAL A 54 -9.14 -2.69 4.14
N LEU A 55 -8.33 -3.51 4.82
CA LEU A 55 -6.96 -3.79 4.44
C LEU A 55 -6.94 -5.05 3.59
N ALA A 56 -6.47 -4.95 2.34
CA ALA A 56 -6.30 -6.08 1.44
C ALA A 56 -4.83 -6.51 1.44
N TYR A 57 -4.54 -7.73 1.89
CA TYR A 57 -3.19 -8.31 1.77
C TYR A 57 -3.06 -9.09 0.47
N LEU A 58 -2.03 -8.76 -0.30
CA LEU A 58 -1.68 -9.47 -1.53
C LEU A 58 -0.58 -10.48 -1.19
N GLU A 59 -1.01 -11.71 -0.89
CA GLU A 59 -0.11 -12.81 -0.60
C GLU A 59 0.56 -13.30 -1.89
N VAL A 60 1.88 -13.17 -1.95
CA VAL A 60 2.72 -13.59 -3.08
C VAL A 60 4.05 -14.11 -2.54
N ASP A 61 4.56 -15.20 -3.11
CA ASP A 61 5.88 -15.73 -2.80
C ASP A 61 6.98 -14.67 -3.10
N LEU A 62 7.95 -14.51 -2.18
CA LEU A 62 9.09 -13.61 -2.38
C LEU A 62 9.87 -13.92 -3.66
N ALA A 63 9.98 -15.19 -4.07
CA ALA A 63 10.60 -15.57 -5.33
C ALA A 63 9.84 -14.98 -6.53
N GLU A 64 8.50 -14.97 -6.46
CA GLU A 64 7.64 -14.40 -7.50
C GLU A 64 7.71 -12.86 -7.49
N ILE A 65 7.76 -12.22 -6.32
CA ILE A 65 7.98 -10.76 -6.22
C ILE A 65 9.29 -10.37 -6.91
N ARG A 66 10.40 -11.03 -6.55
CA ARG A 66 11.72 -10.78 -7.14
C ARG A 66 11.73 -11.00 -8.66
N ARG A 67 11.08 -12.09 -9.12
CA ARG A 67 10.96 -12.37 -10.56
C ARG A 67 10.22 -11.24 -11.29
N ARG A 68 9.09 -10.76 -10.75
CA ARG A 68 8.30 -9.67 -11.35
C ARG A 68 9.05 -8.35 -11.38
N VAL A 69 9.78 -8.02 -10.32
CA VAL A 69 10.61 -6.79 -10.29
C VAL A 69 11.70 -6.85 -11.36
N ARG A 70 12.42 -7.97 -11.47
CA ARG A 70 13.41 -8.14 -12.55
C ARG A 70 12.79 -8.02 -13.94
N ALA A 71 11.64 -8.66 -14.16
CA ALA A 71 10.93 -8.59 -15.44
C ALA A 71 10.54 -7.14 -15.80
N ARG A 72 9.99 -6.37 -14.85
CA ARG A 72 9.63 -4.96 -15.05
C ARG A 72 10.84 -4.06 -15.29
N ASN A 73 11.93 -4.29 -14.56
CA ASN A 73 13.17 -3.53 -14.76
C ASN A 73 13.75 -3.76 -16.17
N ALA A 74 13.59 -4.96 -16.72
CA ALA A 74 14.07 -5.34 -18.05
C ALA A 74 13.19 -4.84 -19.21
N GLN A 75 12.00 -4.28 -18.94
CA GLN A 75 11.14 -3.73 -19.98
C GLN A 75 11.77 -2.47 -20.58
N SER A 76 11.86 -2.44 -21.93
CA SER A 76 12.37 -1.31 -22.71
C SER A 76 11.41 -0.14 -22.75
N GLU A 77 10.10 -0.43 -22.79
CA GLU A 77 9.05 0.57 -22.67
C GLU A 77 8.72 0.77 -21.20
N LYS A 78 8.74 2.03 -20.77
CA LYS A 78 8.40 2.43 -19.41
C LYS A 78 7.00 3.02 -19.42
N ASP A 79 6.10 2.41 -18.67
CA ASP A 79 4.72 2.84 -18.48
C ASP A 79 4.42 3.14 -17.00
N ALA A 80 3.17 3.45 -16.66
CA ALA A 80 2.80 3.74 -15.27
C ALA A 80 3.10 2.56 -14.31
N ASP A 81 3.14 1.33 -14.81
CA ASP A 81 3.40 0.11 -14.01
C ASP A 81 4.91 -0.18 -13.82
N SER A 82 5.76 0.50 -14.60
CA SER A 82 7.21 0.24 -14.69
C SER A 82 8.05 1.51 -14.79
N ALA A 83 7.47 2.68 -14.49
CA ALA A 83 8.03 4.02 -14.75
C ALA A 83 9.45 4.23 -14.20
N PHE A 84 9.81 3.50 -13.14
CA PHE A 84 11.12 3.52 -12.53
C PHE A 84 11.64 2.11 -12.30
N ASN A 85 12.95 1.95 -12.46
CA ASN A 85 13.61 0.72 -12.05
C ASN A 85 13.66 0.65 -10.53
N LEU A 86 13.17 -0.46 -9.97
CA LEU A 86 13.32 -0.74 -8.55
C LEU A 86 14.64 -1.49 -8.33
N MET A 87 15.61 -0.83 -7.70
CA MET A 87 16.89 -1.45 -7.37
C MET A 87 16.70 -2.64 -6.43
N GLU A 88 17.43 -3.73 -6.66
CA GLU A 88 17.34 -4.95 -5.85
C GLU A 88 17.57 -4.65 -4.36
N GLU A 89 18.54 -3.79 -4.03
CA GLU A 89 18.81 -3.39 -2.65
C GLU A 89 17.62 -2.69 -1.99
N VAL A 90 16.87 -1.88 -2.75
CA VAL A 90 15.66 -1.21 -2.25
C VAL A 90 14.55 -2.24 -2.03
N LEU A 91 14.40 -3.21 -2.94
CA LEU A 91 13.45 -4.31 -2.78
C LEU A 91 13.77 -5.14 -1.53
N GLU A 92 15.02 -5.52 -1.30
CA GLU A 92 15.40 -6.33 -0.15
C GLU A 92 15.23 -5.58 1.18
N ARG A 93 15.55 -4.28 1.22
CA ARG A 93 15.24 -3.43 2.38
C ARG A 93 13.73 -3.37 2.63
N PHE A 94 12.93 -3.29 1.57
CA PHE A 94 11.47 -3.27 1.67
C PHE A 94 10.90 -4.59 2.21
N ILE A 95 11.40 -5.73 1.71
CA ILE A 95 11.03 -7.07 2.18
C ILE A 95 11.44 -7.25 3.66
N GLY A 96 12.67 -6.86 4.01
CA GLY A 96 13.19 -7.02 5.37
C GLY A 96 12.52 -6.13 6.42
N GLY A 97 11.95 -4.99 6.01
CA GLY A 97 11.22 -4.08 6.89
C GLY A 97 9.70 -4.31 6.96
N PHE A 98 9.19 -5.41 6.40
CA PHE A 98 7.75 -5.66 6.34
C PHE A 98 7.20 -6.24 7.66
N ASP A 99 6.22 -5.55 8.26
CA ASP A 99 5.51 -6.03 9.44
C ASP A 99 4.24 -6.77 9.03
N PHE A 100 4.07 -8.02 9.46
CA PHE A 100 2.80 -8.74 9.29
C PHE A 100 1.71 -8.15 10.20
N SER A 101 0.49 -8.02 9.67
CA SER A 101 -0.70 -7.69 10.47
C SER A 101 -1.60 -8.92 10.59
N THR A 102 -2.18 -9.12 11.76
CA THR A 102 -3.18 -10.17 12.02
C THR A 102 -4.60 -9.76 11.62
N ASP A 103 -4.85 -8.46 11.42
CA ASP A 103 -6.18 -7.89 11.22
C ASP A 103 -6.59 -7.82 9.74
N VAL A 104 -5.95 -8.64 8.90
CA VAL A 104 -6.13 -8.55 7.44
C VAL A 104 -7.21 -9.50 6.96
N ILE A 105 -8.13 -8.98 6.14
CA ILE A 105 -8.98 -9.81 5.29
C ILE A 105 -8.08 -10.39 4.19
N ARG A 106 -7.70 -11.66 4.33
CA ARG A 106 -7.01 -12.39 3.26
C ARG A 106 -8.00 -12.60 2.12
N LYS A 107 -7.64 -12.18 0.91
CA LYS A 107 -8.42 -12.55 -0.28
C LYS A 107 -8.39 -14.08 -0.37
N PRO A 108 -9.53 -14.79 -0.47
CA PRO A 108 -9.50 -16.23 -0.69
C PRO A 108 -8.65 -16.51 -1.92
N SER A 109 -7.76 -17.49 -1.82
CA SER A 109 -6.85 -17.90 -2.89
C SER A 109 -7.68 -18.12 -4.16
N ILE A 110 -7.53 -17.21 -5.13
CA ILE A 110 -8.06 -17.42 -6.47
C ILE A 110 -7.14 -18.49 -7.06
N ARG A 111 -7.50 -19.76 -6.87
CA ARG A 111 -6.89 -20.84 -7.64
C ARG A 111 -7.13 -20.51 -9.11
N ASN A 112 -6.07 -20.32 -9.87
CA ASN A 112 -6.20 -20.35 -11.32
C ASN A 112 -6.76 -21.74 -11.69
N PRO A 113 -7.79 -21.81 -12.54
CA PRO A 113 -8.20 -23.09 -13.10
C PRO A 113 -7.05 -23.70 -13.92
N PRO A 114 -7.01 -25.04 -14.03
CA PRO A 114 -5.92 -25.79 -14.67
C PRO A 114 -5.68 -25.40 -16.13
#